data_AF-A0A549SZU6-F1
#
_entry.id   AF-A0A549SZU6-F1
#
_cell.length_a   1.000
_cell.length_b   1.000
_cell.length_c   1.000
_cell.angle_alpha   90.00
_cell.angle_beta   90.00
_cell.angle_gamma   90.00
#
_symmetry.space_group_name_H-M   'P 1'
#
loop_
_entity.id
_entity.type
_entity.pdbx_description
1 polymer ?
#
loop_
_entity_poly.entity_id
_entity_poly.type
_entity_poly.pdbx_seq_one_letter_code
_entity_poly.pdbx_strand_id
1 'polypeptide(L)' 'MSNQRHLARIAIVLCMAGVAVTGCGRKGNLDKPSTPVEQQNIRKSGEQKKQPVAEKPFLLDPLL' A
#
# COMPACT_ATOMS: atom_id res chain seq x y z
N MET A 1 28.45 20.66 12.19
CA MET A 1 28.24 19.20 12.05
C MET A 1 26.84 18.71 12.43
N SER A 2 26.15 19.27 13.44
CA SER A 2 24.81 18.81 13.85
C SER A 2 23.72 18.99 12.78
N ASN A 3 23.68 20.14 12.10
CA ASN A 3 22.63 20.43 11.10
C ASN A 3 22.69 19.46 9.89
N GLN A 4 23.89 19.04 9.49
CA GLN A 4 24.07 18.04 8.43
C GLN A 4 23.49 16.68 8.83
N ARG A 5 23.66 16.28 10.09
CA ARG A 5 23.11 15.03 10.63
C ARG A 5 21.58 15.08 10.73
N HIS A 6 21.01 16.25 11.06
CA HIS A 6 19.57 16.45 11.08
C HIS A 6 18.96 16.38 9.67
N LEU A 7 19.56 17.04 8.68
CA LEU A 7 19.11 16.98 7.29
C LEU A 7 19.17 15.56 6.74
N ALA A 8 20.25 14.82 7.01
CA ALA A 8 20.38 13.42 6.59
C ALA A 8 19.26 12.53 7.17
N ARG A 9 18.92 12.70 8.45
CA ARG A 9 17.83 11.94 9.10
C ARG A 9 16.47 12.25 8.48
N ILE A 10 16.18 13.54 8.24
CA ILE A 10 14.92 13.97 7.62
C ILE A 10 14.79 13.39 6.21
N ALA A 11 15.84 13.45 5.41
CA ALA A 11 15.85 12.89 4.07
C ALA A 11 15.57 11.38 4.05
N ILE A 12 16.20 10.62 4.96
CA ILE A 12 15.98 9.17 5.07
C ILE A 12 14.51 8.86 5.41
N VAL A 13 13.94 9.57 6.40
CA VAL A 13 12.54 9.37 6.80
C VAL A 13 11.59 9.68 5.65
N LEU A 14 11.81 10.78 4.93
CA LEU A 14 10.99 11.14 3.76
C LEU A 14 11.10 10.10 2.63
N CYS A 15 12.30 9.59 2.35
CA CYS A 15 12.48 8.52 1.36
C CYS A 15 11.72 7.25 1.75
N MET A 16 11.82 6.81 3.01
CA MET A 16 11.11 5.62 3.47
C MET A 16 9.59 5.80 3.41
N ALA A 17 9.09 6.98 3.81
CA ALA A 17 7.67 7.30 3.70
C ALA A 17 7.20 7.28 2.23
N GLY A 18 7.98 7.88 1.32
CA GLY A 18 7.70 7.88 -0.12
C GLY A 18 7.63 6.46 -0.71
N VAL A 19 8.58 5.59 -0.36
CA VAL A 19 8.57 4.19 -0.81
C VAL A 19 7.38 3.42 -0.23
N ALA A 20 7.01 3.65 1.03
CA ALA A 20 5.87 2.97 1.66
C ALA A 20 4.53 3.34 0.98
N VAL A 21 4.29 4.62 0.72
CA VAL A 21 3.03 5.07 0.11
C VAL A 21 2.91 4.70 -1.37
N THR A 22 4.03 4.69 -2.11
CA THR A 22 4.05 4.26 -3.52
C THR A 22 4.06 2.73 -3.67
N GLY A 23 4.65 2.03 -2.70
CA GLY A 23 4.79 0.57 -2.69
C GLY A 23 3.56 -0.21 -2.25
N CYS A 24 2.61 0.40 -1.52
CA CYS A 24 1.33 -0.23 -1.15
C CYS A 24 0.25 -0.20 -2.26
N GLY A 25 0.61 0.17 -3.50
CA GLY A 25 -0.29 0.13 -4.66
C GLY A 25 -0.69 -1.28 -5.09
N ARG A 26 -1.41 -1.40 -6.21
CA ARG A 26 -1.88 -2.69 -6.76
C ARG A 26 -0.68 -3.55 -7.18
N LYS A 27 -0.17 -4.37 -6.25
CA LYS A 27 0.79 -5.43 -6.52
C LYS A 27 0.07 -6.56 -7.27
N GLY A 28 -0.06 -6.39 -8.57
CA GLY A 28 -0.70 -7.36 -9.45
C GLY A 28 -0.54 -6.93 -10.90
N ASN A 29 -0.53 -7.88 -11.83
CA ASN A 29 -0.54 -7.56 -13.25
C ASN A 29 -1.73 -6.64 -13.56
N LEU A 30 -1.46 -5.57 -14.31
CA LEU A 30 -2.52 -4.75 -14.88
C LEU A 30 -3.19 -5.59 -15.97
N ASP A 31 -4.51 -5.65 -15.94
CA ASP A 31 -5.28 -6.34 -16.96
C ASP A 31 -4.96 -5.69 -18.33
N LYS A 32 -4.72 -6.49 -19.36
CA LYS A 32 -4.40 -5.94 -20.69
C LYS A 32 -5.59 -5.09 -21.18
N PRO A 33 -5.40 -4.04 -21.99
CA PRO A 33 -6.52 -3.24 -22.51
C PRO A 33 -7.58 -4.07 -23.25
N SER A 34 -7.20 -5.23 -23.80
CA SER A 34 -8.08 -6.15 -24.52
C SER A 34 -8.76 -7.20 -23.61
N THR A 35 -8.57 -7.18 -22.28
CA THR A 35 -9.29 -8.10 -21.40
C THR A 35 -10.79 -7.79 -21.44
N PRO A 36 -11.66 -8.79 -21.65
CA PRO A 36 -13.09 -8.63 -21.54
C PRO A 36 -13.48 -8.03 -20.18
N VAL A 37 -14.55 -7.23 -20.17
CA VAL A 37 -15.02 -6.49 -18.98
C VAL A 37 -15.31 -7.45 -17.82
N GLU A 38 -15.83 -8.64 -18.13
CA GLU A 38 -16.17 -9.70 -17.17
C GLU A 38 -14.94 -10.29 -16.47
N GLN A 39 -13.75 -10.14 -17.06
CA GLN A 39 -12.49 -10.67 -16.55
C GLN A 39 -11.57 -9.58 -15.99
N GLN A 40 -11.95 -8.31 -16.14
CA GLN A 40 -11.21 -7.17 -15.64
C GLN A 40 -11.36 -7.07 -14.11
N ASN A 41 -10.28 -6.72 -13.41
CA ASN A 41 -10.24 -6.63 -11.93
C ASN A 41 -10.52 -7.94 -11.18
N ILE A 42 -10.59 -9.08 -11.85
CA ILE A 42 -10.69 -10.38 -11.17
C ILE A 42 -9.32 -10.71 -10.57
N ARG A 43 -9.21 -10.60 -9.25
CA ARG A 43 -8.01 -10.97 -8.51
C ARG A 43 -7.82 -12.48 -8.65
N LYS A 44 -6.91 -12.91 -9.54
CA LYS A 44 -6.42 -14.31 -9.55
C LYS A 44 -5.83 -14.58 -8.18
N SER A 45 -6.60 -15.24 -7.33
CA SER A 45 -6.32 -15.44 -5.91
C SER A 45 -5.26 -16.53 -5.71
N GLY A 46 -4.08 -16.30 -6.29
CA GLY A 46 -2.94 -17.20 -6.22
C GLY A 46 -2.10 -17.05 -4.95
N GLU A 47 -2.26 -15.97 -4.18
CA GLU A 47 -1.47 -15.76 -2.96
C GLU A 47 -2.36 -15.29 -1.80
N GLN A 48 -2.49 -16.22 -0.85
CA GLN A 48 -2.96 -16.07 0.52
C GLN A 48 -4.39 -15.56 0.71
N LYS A 49 -5.30 -16.54 0.92
CA LYS A 49 -6.51 -16.36 1.72
C LYS A 49 -6.09 -15.73 3.05
N LYS A 50 -6.20 -14.41 3.15
CA LYS A 50 -5.95 -13.67 4.39
C LYS A 50 -6.86 -14.30 5.44
N GLN A 51 -6.26 -14.82 6.50
CA GLN A 51 -7.02 -15.36 7.64
C GLN A 51 -8.00 -14.28 8.10
N PRO A 52 -9.23 -14.63 8.51
CA PRO A 52 -10.19 -13.67 9.03
C PRO A 52 -9.50 -12.89 10.15
N VAL A 53 -9.22 -11.61 9.90
CA VAL A 53 -8.65 -10.72 10.90
C VAL A 53 -9.80 -10.42 11.85
N ALA A 54 -9.59 -10.66 13.14
CA ALA A 54 -10.55 -10.29 14.18
C ALA A 54 -10.99 -8.84 13.99
N GLU A 55 -12.28 -8.56 14.15
CA GLU A 55 -12.81 -7.21 13.97
C GLU A 55 -12.10 -6.27 14.93
N LYS A 56 -11.33 -5.33 14.38
CA LYS A 56 -10.67 -4.27 15.14
C LYS A 56 -11.35 -2.95 14.83
N PRO A 57 -11.59 -2.11 15.84
CA PRO A 57 -12.20 -0.80 15.63
C PRO A 57 -11.37 -0.01 14.62
N PHE A 58 -12.06 0.65 13.70
CA PHE A 58 -11.42 1.49 12.70
C PHE A 58 -10.99 2.78 13.39
N LEU A 59 -9.80 3.28 13.04
CA LEU A 59 -9.24 4.47 13.69
C LEU A 59 -10.15 5.71 13.52
N LEU A 60 -11.00 5.71 12.49
CA LEU A 60 -11.92 6.81 12.20
C LEU A 60 -13.36 6.55 12.70
N ASP A 61 -13.63 5.44 13.39
CA ASP A 61 -14.94 5.22 14.03
C ASP A 61 -15.37 6.38 14.96
N PRO A 62 -14.46 7.06 15.69
CA PRO A 62 -14.84 8.22 16.52
C PRO A 62 -15.17 9.51 15.76
N LEU A 63 -15.03 9.51 14.42
CA LEU A 63 -15.27 10.69 13.58
C LEU A 63 -16.60 10.63 12.82
N LEU A 64 -17.37 9.56 13.03
CA LEU A 64 -18.71 9.32 12.46
C LEU A 64 -19.77 9.49 13.55
#